data_AF-A0A060QFF2-F1
#
_entry.id   AF-A0A060QFF2-F1
#
_cell.length_a   1.000
_cell.length_b   1.000
_cell.length_c   1.000
_cell.angle_alpha   90.00
_cell.angle_beta   90.00
_cell.angle_gamma   90.00
#
_symmetry.space_group_name_H-M   'P 1'
#
loop_
_entity.id
_entity.type
_entity.pdbx_description
1 polymer ?
#
loop_
_entity_poly.entity_id
_entity_poly.type
_entity_poly.pdbx_seq_one_letter_code
_entity_poly.pdbx_strand_id
1 'polypeptide(L)'
;MASLLFTGSRSITGAGDVNDEKGNPVSPITVIPDLAIRERHRDALGITAQPVQKGAAITDHAYKLPAELELEYGWSNSSIQALTSDFTDSTSITGLMDNFGEGYVRQVYQTLLQLQESRQLCTIVTGKRLYKNMLIAEVSTETTADTAYSMFVTCRCVEVFIVNTQTASVGALENQKNPADTASVQKGGTRALIPVANPPQSLLSVVFGGVSGLASR
;
A
#
# COMPACT_ATOMS: atom_id res chain seq x y z
N MET A 1 -2.46 21.74 36.40
CA MET A 1 -1.77 20.48 36.72
C MET A 1 -2.21 19.38 35.76
N ALA A 2 -2.09 19.61 34.44
CA ALA A 2 -2.51 18.68 33.38
C ALA A 2 -1.45 18.61 32.26
N SER A 3 -0.18 18.69 32.65
CA SER A 3 0.97 18.52 31.77
C SER A 3 1.62 17.20 32.16
N LEU A 4 2.03 16.41 31.15
CA LEU A 4 2.62 15.05 31.22
C LEU A 4 1.70 13.85 30.97
N LEU A 5 0.45 14.05 30.55
CA LEU A 5 -0.30 12.94 29.94
C LEU A 5 0.26 12.70 28.53
N PHE A 6 1.28 11.83 28.45
CA PHE A 6 1.47 10.85 27.36
C PHE A 6 2.35 11.15 26.12
N THR A 7 3.17 12.21 26.09
CA THR A 7 4.01 12.53 24.90
C THR A 7 5.19 11.56 24.65
N GLY A 8 5.79 10.98 25.70
CA GLY A 8 7.11 10.32 25.59
C GLY A 8 7.18 8.97 24.86
N SER A 9 6.05 8.37 24.47
CA SER A 9 6.05 7.02 23.88
C SER A 9 5.18 6.87 22.63
N ARG A 10 4.67 7.97 22.06
CA ARG A 10 3.76 7.93 20.92
C ARG A 10 4.45 8.47 19.68
N SER A 11 4.33 7.74 18.59
CA SER A 11 4.85 8.19 17.30
C SER A 11 4.13 7.51 16.16
N ILE A 12 4.04 8.22 15.04
CA ILE A 12 3.71 7.66 13.74
C ILE A 12 4.98 7.76 12.90
N THR A 13 5.53 6.62 12.51
CA THR A 13 6.78 6.56 11.74
C THR A 13 6.52 5.84 10.43
N GLY A 14 6.60 6.58 9.32
CA GLY A 14 6.60 6.02 7.97
C GLY A 14 8.02 5.83 7.44
N ALA A 15 8.16 5.05 6.38
CA ALA A 15 9.36 5.16 5.56
C ALA A 15 9.37 6.57 4.92
N GLY A 16 10.51 7.24 4.96
CA GLY A 16 10.69 8.49 4.21
C GLY A 16 10.74 8.18 2.71
N ASP A 17 10.81 9.22 1.88
CA ASP A 17 11.15 9.04 0.47
C ASP A 17 12.36 8.12 0.36
N VAL A 18 12.27 7.08 -0.48
CA VAL A 18 13.26 6.00 -0.50
C VAL A 18 14.67 6.50 -0.84
N ASN A 19 14.80 7.69 -1.43
CA ASN A 19 16.07 8.33 -1.77
C ASN A 19 15.91 9.87 -1.85
N ASP A 20 16.91 10.61 -1.37
CA ASP A 20 17.12 12.01 -1.73
C ASP A 20 17.40 12.11 -3.26
N GLU A 21 17.34 13.30 -3.86
CA GLU A 21 17.72 13.55 -5.26
C GLU A 21 19.13 13.03 -5.61
N LYS A 22 19.94 12.78 -4.58
CA LYS A 22 21.32 12.26 -4.62
C LYS A 22 21.46 10.77 -4.28
N GLY A 23 20.38 10.02 -4.07
CA GLY A 23 20.44 8.57 -3.81
C GLY A 23 20.84 8.17 -2.39
N ASN A 24 20.81 9.10 -1.42
CA ASN A 24 21.10 8.80 -0.02
C ASN A 24 19.84 8.30 0.70
N PRO A 25 19.96 7.35 1.66
CA PRO A 25 18.83 6.91 2.45
C PRO A 25 18.29 8.07 3.27
N VAL A 26 17.03 8.45 3.01
CA VAL A 26 16.36 9.54 3.73
C VAL A 26 15.88 9.00 5.08
N SER A 27 16.07 9.78 6.13
CA SER A 27 15.59 9.45 7.47
C SER A 27 14.07 9.18 7.45
N PRO A 28 13.58 8.20 8.23
CA PRO A 28 12.15 7.91 8.28
C PRO A 28 11.36 9.12 8.79
N ILE A 29 10.25 9.43 8.11
CA ILE A 29 9.36 10.52 8.51
C ILE A 29 8.67 10.09 9.80
N THR A 30 8.92 10.83 10.88
CA THR A 30 8.36 10.56 12.20
C THR A 30 7.60 11.77 12.72
N VAL A 31 6.33 11.55 13.08
CA VAL A 31 5.47 12.55 13.70
C VAL A 31 5.18 12.14 15.13
N ILE A 32 5.43 13.05 16.07
CA ILE A 32 5.20 12.86 17.50
C ILE A 32 4.10 13.84 17.93
N PRO A 33 3.01 13.37 18.57
CA PRO A 33 1.96 14.25 19.06
C PRO A 33 2.36 14.96 20.36
N ASP A 34 1.92 16.21 20.51
CA ASP A 34 2.06 16.97 21.76
C ASP A 34 1.05 16.46 22.80
N LEU A 35 -0.17 16.15 22.33
CA LEU A 35 -1.27 15.66 23.15
C LEU A 35 -1.95 14.45 22.48
N ALA A 36 -2.27 13.43 23.26
CA ALA A 36 -3.15 12.34 22.84
C ALA A 36 -4.50 12.48 23.55
N ILE A 37 -5.54 12.87 22.82
CA ILE A 37 -6.90 13.03 23.36
C ILE A 37 -7.57 11.66 23.45
N ARG A 38 -7.49 10.87 22.39
CA ARG A 38 -8.16 9.57 22.30
C ARG A 38 -7.38 8.60 21.42
N GLU A 39 -7.31 7.35 21.87
CA GLU A 39 -6.81 6.22 21.08
C GLU A 39 -7.87 5.12 21.13
N ARG A 40 -8.55 4.86 20.01
CA ARG A 40 -9.54 3.79 19.89
C ARG A 40 -8.93 2.64 19.10
N HIS A 41 -8.83 1.50 19.78
CA HIS A 41 -8.29 0.25 19.23
C HIS A 41 -9.42 -0.71 18.94
N ARG A 42 -9.49 -1.24 17.71
CA ARG A 42 -10.47 -2.27 17.33
C ARG A 42 -9.71 -3.48 16.82
N ASP A 43 -9.66 -4.50 17.66
CA ASP A 43 -9.16 -5.84 17.35
C ASP A 43 -10.36 -6.79 17.32
N ALA A 44 -10.58 -7.48 16.20
CA ALA A 44 -11.73 -8.37 16.01
C ALA A 44 -11.33 -9.69 15.33
N LEU A 45 -12.12 -10.74 15.56
CA LEU A 45 -11.99 -12.03 14.91
C LEU A 45 -13.24 -12.30 14.07
N GLY A 46 -13.05 -12.74 12.83
CA GLY A 46 -14.11 -13.32 12.02
C GLY A 46 -14.28 -14.78 12.44
N ILE A 47 -15.39 -15.09 13.10
CA ILE A 47 -15.73 -16.46 13.51
C ILE A 47 -16.82 -16.96 12.56
N THR A 48 -16.61 -18.10 11.90
CA THR A 48 -17.62 -18.72 11.05
C THR A 48 -18.66 -19.40 11.92
N ALA A 49 -19.94 -19.26 11.57
CA ALA A 49 -21.04 -19.91 12.27
C ALA A 49 -21.95 -20.59 11.25
N GLN A 50 -22.02 -21.91 11.32
CA GLN A 50 -22.92 -22.71 10.49
C GLN A 50 -24.23 -22.94 11.26
N PRO A 51 -25.40 -22.57 10.68
CA PRO A 51 -26.68 -22.78 11.33
C PRO A 51 -27.04 -24.27 11.39
N VAL A 52 -27.75 -24.66 12.44
CA VAL A 52 -28.26 -26.03 12.64
C VAL A 52 -29.78 -26.01 12.85
N GLN A 53 -30.45 -27.12 12.50
CA GLN A 53 -31.93 -27.21 12.57
C GLN A 53 -32.49 -27.08 13.98
N LYS A 54 -31.71 -27.41 15.02
CA LYS A 54 -32.10 -27.28 16.42
C LYS A 54 -30.87 -27.08 17.30
N GLY A 55 -30.87 -26.07 18.15
CA GLY A 55 -29.75 -25.73 19.05
C GLY A 55 -28.96 -24.50 18.61
N ALA A 56 -27.77 -24.30 19.19
CA ALA A 56 -26.89 -23.19 18.87
C ALA A 56 -26.08 -23.44 17.59
N ALA A 57 -25.77 -22.38 16.86
CA ALA A 57 -24.93 -22.45 15.66
C ALA A 57 -23.54 -23.00 16.01
N ILE A 58 -23.00 -23.87 15.15
CA ILE A 58 -21.70 -24.50 15.34
C ILE A 58 -20.63 -23.64 14.64
N THR A 59 -19.52 -23.40 15.33
CA THR A 59 -18.38 -22.65 14.78
C THR A 59 -17.22 -23.59 14.50
N ASP A 60 -16.67 -23.57 13.29
CA ASP A 60 -15.55 -24.44 12.88
C ASP A 60 -14.24 -23.70 12.61
N HIS A 61 -14.31 -22.40 12.33
CA HIS A 61 -13.16 -21.60 11.92
C HIS A 61 -13.18 -20.20 12.54
N ALA A 62 -11.99 -19.67 12.80
CA ALA A 62 -11.81 -18.29 13.24
C ALA A 62 -10.54 -17.72 12.61
N TYR A 63 -10.63 -16.51 12.08
CA TYR A 63 -9.50 -15.79 11.49
C TYR A 63 -9.44 -14.36 12.01
N LYS A 64 -8.22 -13.81 12.06
CA LYS A 64 -7.98 -12.45 12.57
C LYS A 64 -8.38 -11.42 11.52
N LEU A 65 -9.18 -10.43 11.91
CA LEU A 65 -9.46 -9.26 11.08
C LEU A 65 -8.31 -8.24 11.22
N PRO A 66 -8.06 -7.39 10.20
CA PRO A 66 -7.08 -6.32 10.30
C PRO A 66 -7.39 -5.42 11.51
N ALA A 67 -6.38 -5.07 12.30
CA ALA A 67 -6.58 -4.12 13.38
C ALA A 67 -6.91 -2.74 12.80
N GLU A 68 -7.96 -2.11 13.33
CA GLU A 68 -8.28 -0.72 13.04
C GLU A 68 -7.93 0.15 14.24
N LEU A 69 -7.38 1.33 13.96
CA LEU A 69 -6.93 2.28 14.95
C LEU A 69 -7.42 3.67 14.57
N GLU A 70 -8.07 4.33 15.50
CA GLU A 70 -8.52 5.71 15.36
C GLU A 70 -7.82 6.55 16.43
N LEU A 71 -7.01 7.51 15.98
CA LEU A 71 -6.13 8.33 16.80
C LEU A 71 -6.60 9.78 16.76
N GLU A 72 -6.87 10.35 17.92
CA GLU A 72 -7.22 11.76 18.08
C GLU A 72 -6.07 12.45 18.80
N TYR A 73 -5.23 13.13 18.01
CA TYR A 73 -3.98 13.74 18.46
C TYR A 73 -4.00 15.25 18.27
N GLY A 74 -3.27 15.95 19.14
CA GLY A 74 -3.17 17.39 19.17
C GLY A 74 -1.73 17.87 18.99
N TRP A 75 -1.57 18.96 18.24
CA TRP A 75 -0.33 19.73 18.10
C TRP A 75 -0.59 21.20 18.43
N SER A 76 0.41 21.87 18.98
CA SER A 76 0.36 23.31 19.26
C SER A 76 1.62 24.01 18.79
N ASN A 77 1.49 25.23 18.26
CA ASN A 77 2.64 26.06 17.91
C ASN A 77 3.45 26.53 19.13
N SER A 78 2.95 26.30 20.36
CA SER A 78 3.66 26.61 21.61
C SER A 78 4.34 25.38 22.25
N SER A 79 4.50 24.27 21.51
CA SER A 79 5.18 23.09 22.04
C SER A 79 6.71 23.23 22.02
N ILE A 80 7.40 22.39 22.82
CA ILE A 80 8.87 22.36 22.82
C ILE A 80 9.40 21.92 21.45
N GLN A 81 8.68 21.03 20.76
CA GLN A 81 8.98 20.60 19.40
C GLN A 81 8.92 21.78 18.42
N ALA A 82 7.89 22.62 18.51
CA ALA A 82 7.75 23.83 17.70
C ALA A 82 8.91 24.82 17.93
N LEU A 83 9.35 25.00 19.18
CA LEU A 83 10.52 25.84 19.49
C LEU A 83 11.83 25.27 18.93
N THR A 84 11.99 23.95 18.89
CA THR A 84 13.21 23.31 18.39
C THR A 84 13.27 23.21 16.87
N SER A 85 12.13 23.06 16.17
CA SER A 85 12.10 22.99 14.71
C SER A 85 12.65 24.28 14.09
N ASP A 86 12.32 25.43 14.68
CA ASP A 86 12.80 26.74 14.23
C ASP A 86 14.31 26.88 14.39
N PHE A 87 14.91 26.26 15.42
CA PHE A 87 16.34 26.37 15.69
C PHE A 87 17.21 25.39 14.90
N THR A 88 16.63 24.28 14.42
CA THR A 88 17.37 23.26 13.66
C THR A 88 17.64 23.63 12.20
N ASP A 89 16.84 24.54 11.61
CA ASP A 89 17.05 25.04 10.24
C ASP A 89 17.82 26.37 10.24
N SER A 90 18.96 26.40 10.93
CA SER A 90 19.78 27.60 11.19
C SER A 90 20.49 28.16 9.95
N THR A 91 20.23 27.62 8.76
CA THR A 91 20.90 27.98 7.50
C THR A 91 20.26 29.14 6.77
N SER A 92 19.03 29.56 7.14
CA SER A 92 18.38 30.69 6.51
C SER A 92 17.65 31.58 7.53
N ILE A 93 18.04 32.86 7.55
CA ILE A 93 17.32 33.92 8.27
C ILE A 93 15.85 34.01 7.85
N THR A 94 15.52 33.57 6.62
CA THR A 94 14.16 33.53 6.07
C THR A 94 13.29 32.47 6.75
N GLY A 95 13.83 31.29 7.07
CA GLY A 95 13.11 30.23 7.79
C GLY A 95 12.74 30.62 9.22
N LEU A 96 13.54 31.48 9.86
CA LEU A 96 13.20 32.03 11.18
C LEU A 96 12.06 33.05 11.11
N MET A 97 11.99 33.86 10.04
CA MET A 97 10.96 34.91 9.91
C MET A 97 9.59 34.37 9.50
N ASP A 98 9.53 33.28 8.73
CA ASP A 98 8.27 32.69 8.22
C ASP A 98 7.60 31.72 9.22
N ASN A 99 8.34 31.26 10.24
CA ASN A 99 7.86 30.29 11.23
C ASN A 99 7.42 30.89 12.57
N PHE A 100 7.52 32.22 12.80
CA PHE A 100 7.08 32.85 14.05
C PHE A 100 5.58 32.62 14.32
N GLY A 101 5.27 31.58 15.10
CA GLY A 101 3.99 31.37 15.77
C GLY A 101 2.92 30.58 14.99
N GLU A 102 3.08 30.36 13.68
CA GLU A 102 2.04 29.71 12.84
C GLU A 102 2.53 28.54 11.96
N GLY A 103 3.85 28.31 11.85
CA GLY A 103 4.42 27.38 10.90
C GLY A 103 4.37 25.90 11.31
N TYR A 104 4.57 25.59 12.60
CA TYR A 104 4.78 24.22 13.07
C TYR A 104 3.58 23.30 12.80
N VAL A 105 2.38 23.70 13.22
CA VAL A 105 1.15 22.94 12.98
C VAL A 105 0.92 22.69 11.48
N ARG A 106 1.19 23.71 10.63
CA ARG A 106 1.10 23.58 9.18
C ARG A 106 2.08 22.55 8.64
N GLN A 107 3.33 22.57 9.10
CA GLN A 107 4.36 21.61 8.72
C GLN A 107 3.98 20.18 9.13
N VAL A 108 3.47 20.00 10.35
CA VAL A 108 2.99 18.69 10.84
C VAL A 108 1.85 18.18 9.95
N TYR A 109 0.88 19.04 9.61
CA TYR A 109 -0.22 18.66 8.74
C TYR A 109 0.26 18.23 7.35
N GLN A 110 1.17 19.01 6.74
CA GLN A 110 1.81 18.64 5.46
C GLN A 110 2.55 17.29 5.56
N THR A 111 3.25 17.06 6.67
CA THR A 111 3.96 15.79 6.90
C THR A 111 2.99 14.61 7.00
N LEU A 112 1.84 14.78 7.68
CA LEU A 112 0.80 13.76 7.76
C LEU A 112 0.19 13.45 6.39
N LEU A 113 -0.05 14.48 5.57
CA LEU A 113 -0.51 14.32 4.19
C LEU A 113 0.54 13.59 3.33
N GLN A 114 1.82 13.95 3.44
CA GLN A 114 2.90 13.26 2.72
C GLN A 114 2.96 11.77 3.09
N LEU A 115 2.87 11.45 4.39
CA LEU A 115 2.80 10.07 4.86
C LEU A 115 1.61 9.32 4.23
N GLN A 116 0.45 9.95 4.15
CA GLN A 116 -0.74 9.37 3.51
C GLN A 116 -0.53 9.17 1.99
N GLU A 117 -0.02 10.17 1.28
CA GLU A 117 0.19 10.16 -0.18
C GLU A 117 1.25 9.12 -0.61
N SER A 118 2.28 8.94 0.22
CA SER A 118 3.32 7.93 0.02
C SER A 118 2.75 6.52 -0.11
N ARG A 119 1.58 6.26 0.48
CA ARG A 119 0.94 4.94 0.59
C ARG A 119 1.87 3.87 1.17
N GLN A 120 2.87 4.30 1.94
CA GLN A 120 3.81 3.41 2.59
C GLN A 120 3.28 2.95 3.94
N LEU A 121 3.68 1.74 4.32
CA LEU A 121 3.32 1.16 5.59
C LEU A 121 4.07 1.86 6.73
N CYS A 122 3.31 2.30 7.71
CA CYS A 122 3.78 3.00 8.88
C CYS A 122 3.84 2.06 10.10
N THR A 123 4.75 2.39 11.01
CA THR A 123 4.78 1.85 12.37
C THR A 123 4.18 2.89 13.30
N ILE A 124 3.16 2.49 14.06
CA ILE A 124 2.46 3.37 14.99
C ILE A 124 2.71 2.87 16.40
N VAL A 125 3.27 3.74 17.24
CA VAL A 125 3.44 3.49 18.67
C VAL A 125 2.34 4.22 19.41
N THR A 126 1.50 3.47 20.11
CA THR A 126 0.44 3.99 20.98
C THR A 126 0.80 3.75 22.44
N GLY A 127 -0.02 4.26 23.38
CA GLY A 127 0.18 3.96 24.80
C GLY A 127 0.00 2.48 25.17
N LYS A 128 -0.72 1.69 24.36
CA LYS A 128 -1.05 0.29 24.68
C LYS A 128 -0.22 -0.73 23.90
N ARG A 129 0.06 -0.43 22.63
CA ARG A 129 0.66 -1.39 21.69
C ARG A 129 1.41 -0.69 20.56
N LEU A 130 2.47 -1.34 20.10
CA LEU A 130 3.13 -1.02 18.84
C LEU A 130 2.43 -1.78 17.71
N TYR A 131 1.95 -1.04 16.71
CA TYR A 131 1.34 -1.55 15.50
C TYR A 131 2.33 -1.43 14.34
N LYS A 132 2.57 -2.54 13.65
CA LYS A 132 3.40 -2.60 12.44
C LYS A 132 2.49 -2.74 11.23
N ASN A 133 2.99 -2.36 10.06
CA ASN A 133 2.29 -2.51 8.78
C ASN A 133 0.92 -1.79 8.77
N MET A 134 0.85 -0.61 9.37
CA MET A 134 -0.37 0.19 9.38
C MET A 134 -0.38 1.15 8.19
N LEU A 135 -1.52 1.34 7.55
CA LEU A 135 -1.73 2.36 6.53
C LEU A 135 -2.63 3.47 7.09
N ILE A 136 -2.29 4.73 6.83
CA ILE A 136 -3.14 5.87 7.15
C ILE A 136 -4.21 5.97 6.06
N ALA A 137 -5.45 5.67 6.42
CA ALA A 137 -6.58 5.71 5.50
C ALA A 137 -7.18 7.11 5.40
N GLU A 138 -7.27 7.82 6.53
CA GLU A 138 -7.90 9.14 6.62
C GLU A 138 -7.14 10.01 7.61
N VAL A 139 -6.99 11.28 7.26
CA VAL A 139 -6.51 12.36 8.12
C VAL A 139 -7.57 13.45 8.07
N SER A 140 -8.24 13.70 9.19
CA SER A 140 -9.32 14.70 9.29
C SER A 140 -8.99 15.70 10.39
N THR A 141 -9.20 16.99 10.11
CA THR A 141 -8.94 18.09 11.04
C THR A 141 -10.00 19.17 10.86
N GLU A 142 -10.29 19.89 11.94
CA GLU A 142 -11.16 21.05 11.93
C GLU A 142 -10.49 22.22 12.68
N THR A 143 -10.83 23.44 12.29
CA THR A 143 -10.33 24.66 12.93
C THR A 143 -11.51 25.50 13.38
N THR A 144 -11.59 25.72 14.69
CA THR A 144 -12.60 26.58 15.33
C THR A 144 -11.91 27.83 15.90
N ALA A 145 -12.67 28.86 16.25
CA ALA A 145 -12.15 30.10 16.84
C ALA A 145 -11.25 29.87 18.07
N ASP A 146 -11.56 28.84 18.88
CA ASP A 146 -10.79 28.48 20.08
C ASP A 146 -9.50 27.69 19.78
N THR A 147 -9.34 27.19 18.54
CA THR A 147 -8.26 26.28 18.14
C THR A 147 -7.45 26.83 16.96
N ALA A 148 -7.34 28.14 16.83
CA ALA A 148 -6.64 28.76 15.71
C ALA A 148 -5.13 28.40 15.67
N TYR A 149 -4.50 28.25 16.83
CA TYR A 149 -3.07 27.95 16.98
C TYR A 149 -2.78 26.53 17.51
N SER A 150 -3.81 25.68 17.52
CA SER A 150 -3.69 24.26 17.88
C SER A 150 -4.51 23.41 16.93
N MET A 151 -3.93 22.30 16.47
CA MET A 151 -4.61 21.40 15.55
C MET A 151 -4.95 20.11 16.25
N PHE A 152 -6.20 19.68 16.12
CA PHE A 152 -6.66 18.37 16.52
C PHE A 152 -6.96 17.55 15.27
N VAL A 153 -6.27 16.42 15.15
CA VAL A 153 -6.39 15.53 14.00
C VAL A 153 -6.98 14.20 14.45
N THR A 154 -7.99 13.76 13.71
CA THR A 154 -8.47 12.39 13.75
C THR A 154 -7.86 11.61 12.59
N CYS A 155 -6.97 10.69 12.91
CA CYS A 155 -6.35 9.78 11.94
C CYS A 155 -6.97 8.39 12.05
N ARG A 156 -7.48 7.86 10.93
CA ARG A 156 -7.88 6.46 10.82
C ARG A 156 -6.77 5.65 10.18
N CYS A 157 -6.30 4.63 10.89
CA CYS A 157 -5.24 3.74 10.45
C CYS A 157 -5.74 2.28 10.42
N VAL A 158 -5.33 1.52 9.41
CA VAL A 158 -5.74 0.12 9.21
C VAL A 158 -4.52 -0.77 8.98
N GLU A 159 -4.48 -1.93 9.63
CA GLU A 159 -3.43 -2.94 9.42
C GLU A 159 -3.50 -3.53 8.01
N VAL A 160 -2.37 -3.66 7.33
CA VAL A 160 -2.25 -4.30 6.02
C VAL A 160 -1.50 -5.62 6.17
N PHE A 161 -2.14 -6.71 5.75
CA PHE A 161 -1.50 -8.03 5.72
C PHE A 161 -0.61 -8.17 4.49
N ILE A 162 0.70 -8.34 4.72
CA ILE A 162 1.66 -8.66 3.66
C ILE A 162 1.77 -10.18 3.56
N VAL A 163 1.41 -10.75 2.41
CA VAL A 163 1.59 -12.17 2.14
C VAL A 163 2.87 -12.34 1.34
N ASN A 164 3.88 -13.00 1.93
CA ASN A 164 5.10 -13.32 1.21
C ASN A 164 4.90 -14.62 0.41
N THR A 165 4.76 -14.51 -0.91
CA THR A 165 4.65 -15.69 -1.78
C THR A 165 6.04 -16.23 -2.07
N GLN A 166 6.40 -17.33 -1.43
CA GLN A 166 7.61 -18.06 -1.83
C GLN A 166 7.33 -18.78 -3.14
N THR A 167 7.93 -18.31 -4.24
CA THR A 167 7.97 -19.06 -5.48
C THR A 167 9.00 -20.17 -5.31
N ALA A 168 8.54 -21.39 -5.04
CA ALA A 168 9.40 -22.55 -5.15
C ALA A 168 9.85 -22.68 -6.61
N SER A 169 11.13 -22.41 -6.89
CA SER A 169 11.72 -22.82 -8.16
C SER A 169 11.74 -24.34 -8.16
N VAL A 170 10.95 -24.95 -9.04
CA VAL A 170 10.94 -26.41 -9.23
C VAL A 170 12.38 -26.80 -9.56
N GLY A 171 12.98 -27.64 -8.71
CA GLY A 171 14.36 -28.10 -8.90
C GLY A 171 14.57 -28.68 -10.30
N ALA A 172 15.81 -28.59 -10.79
CA ALA A 172 16.18 -29.13 -12.09
C ALA A 172 15.66 -30.57 -12.27
N LEU A 173 15.18 -30.87 -13.47
CA LEU A 173 14.54 -32.12 -13.89
C LEU A 173 15.38 -33.38 -13.58
N GLU A 174 16.65 -33.21 -13.27
CA GLU A 174 17.63 -34.25 -12.96
C GLU A 174 17.29 -35.12 -11.73
N ASN A 175 16.53 -34.60 -10.76
CA ASN A 175 16.12 -35.34 -9.56
C ASN A 175 14.65 -35.82 -9.59
N GLN A 176 13.93 -35.65 -10.71
CA GLN A 176 12.58 -36.19 -10.86
C GLN A 176 12.64 -37.64 -11.36
N LYS A 177 11.98 -38.56 -10.65
CA LYS A 177 11.93 -40.00 -10.99
C LYS A 177 11.38 -40.26 -12.40
N ASN A 178 10.43 -39.44 -12.86
CA ASN A 178 9.87 -39.43 -14.21
C ASN A 178 9.67 -37.97 -14.68
N PRO A 179 10.67 -37.34 -15.32
CA PRO A 179 10.59 -35.93 -15.72
C PRO A 179 9.54 -35.66 -16.80
N ALA A 180 9.17 -36.68 -17.59
CA ALA A 180 8.22 -36.56 -18.70
C ALA A 180 6.76 -36.37 -18.25
N ASP A 181 6.40 -36.85 -17.06
CA ASP A 181 5.01 -36.79 -16.54
C ASP A 181 4.71 -35.47 -15.81
N THR A 182 5.75 -34.74 -15.38
CA THR A 182 5.66 -33.51 -14.58
C THR A 182 6.28 -32.28 -15.24
N ALA A 183 6.89 -32.43 -16.42
CA ALA A 183 7.38 -31.31 -17.20
C ALA A 183 6.23 -30.46 -17.78
N SER A 184 6.44 -29.15 -17.86
CA SER A 184 5.56 -28.25 -18.60
C SER A 184 5.43 -28.68 -20.06
N VAL A 185 4.22 -28.68 -20.62
CA VAL A 185 3.96 -29.06 -22.02
C VAL A 185 4.80 -28.20 -22.96
N GLN A 186 5.83 -28.80 -23.55
CA GLN A 186 6.59 -28.14 -24.62
C GLN A 186 5.77 -28.22 -25.91
N LYS A 187 5.43 -27.04 -26.44
CA LYS A 187 4.66 -26.90 -27.68
C LYS A 187 5.50 -27.48 -28.83
N GLY A 188 5.14 -28.68 -29.30
CA GLY A 188 5.78 -29.31 -30.44
C GLY A 188 5.77 -28.34 -31.63
N GLY A 189 6.95 -27.99 -32.13
CA GLY A 189 7.13 -26.93 -33.13
C GLY A 189 6.23 -27.06 -34.36
N THR A 190 6.05 -25.96 -35.08
CA THR A 190 5.25 -25.87 -36.30
C THR A 190 5.82 -26.81 -37.37
N ARG A 191 5.11 -27.91 -37.65
CA ARG A 191 5.41 -28.77 -38.80
C ARG A 191 5.02 -28.03 -40.08
N ALA A 192 6.00 -27.59 -40.85
CA ALA A 192 5.76 -27.04 -42.18
C ALA A 192 5.39 -28.18 -43.14
N LEU A 193 4.28 -28.00 -43.88
CA LEU A 193 3.88 -28.92 -44.94
C LEU A 193 4.86 -28.75 -46.11
N ILE A 194 5.41 -29.86 -46.60
CA ILE A 194 6.18 -29.87 -47.84
C ILE A 194 5.18 -29.65 -48.99
N PRO A 195 5.37 -28.63 -49.85
CA PRO A 195 4.49 -28.44 -51.00
C PRO A 195 4.65 -29.61 -51.99
N VAL A 196 3.55 -30.28 -52.31
CA VAL A 196 3.53 -31.32 -53.34
C VAL A 196 3.70 -30.67 -54.71
N ALA A 197 4.71 -31.10 -55.47
CA ALA A 197 5.14 -30.47 -56.73
C ALA A 197 4.17 -30.68 -57.92
N ASN A 198 3.04 -31.37 -57.71
CA ASN A 198 1.95 -31.43 -58.67
C ASN A 198 0.65 -31.72 -57.91
N PRO A 199 -0.16 -30.70 -57.56
CA PRO A 199 -1.50 -30.96 -57.05
C PRO A 199 -2.31 -31.63 -58.16
N PRO A 200 -3.04 -32.73 -57.90
CA PRO A 200 -3.90 -33.34 -58.91
C PRO A 200 -4.94 -32.31 -59.37
N GLN A 201 -4.83 -31.88 -60.63
CA GLN A 201 -5.74 -30.89 -61.22
C GLN A 201 -7.12 -31.54 -61.36
N SER A 202 -8.14 -30.91 -60.77
CA SER A 202 -9.51 -31.43 -60.76
C SER A 202 -10.13 -31.34 -62.16
N LEU A 203 -10.77 -32.41 -62.63
CA LEU A 203 -11.31 -32.56 -64.00
C LEU A 203 -12.35 -31.50 -64.41
N LEU A 204 -12.88 -30.72 -63.46
CA LEU A 204 -13.81 -29.62 -63.71
C LEU A 204 -13.14 -28.39 -64.35
N SER A 205 -11.82 -28.17 -64.15
CA SER A 205 -11.11 -27.04 -64.75
C SER A 205 -10.74 -27.26 -66.23
N VAL A 206 -10.67 -28.51 -66.69
CA VAL A 206 -10.42 -28.87 -68.10
C VAL A 206 -11.68 -28.71 -68.95
N VAL A 207 -12.87 -28.87 -68.38
CA VAL A 207 -14.15 -28.79 -69.10
C VAL A 207 -14.67 -27.36 -69.29
N PHE A 208 -14.33 -26.42 -68.39
CA PHE A 208 -14.73 -25.01 -68.50
C PHE A 208 -13.68 -24.08 -69.14
N GLY A 209 -12.51 -24.60 -69.52
CA GLY A 209 -11.39 -23.81 -70.05
C GLY A 209 -11.42 -23.50 -71.55
N GLY A 210 -12.52 -23.79 -72.26
CA GLY A 210 -12.57 -23.66 -73.71
C GLY A 210 -13.87 -23.06 -74.23
N VAL A 211 -14.08 -21.75 -74.08
CA VAL A 211 -14.83 -20.88 -75.03
C VAL A 211 -14.82 -19.40 -74.56
N SER A 212 -13.99 -18.56 -75.17
CA SER A 212 -14.18 -17.10 -75.38
C SER A 212 -12.90 -16.57 -76.07
N GLY A 213 -12.83 -16.25 -77.35
CA GLY A 213 -13.86 -15.86 -78.31
C GLY A 213 -13.80 -14.35 -78.56
N LEU A 214 -13.01 -13.97 -79.57
CA LEU A 214 -12.86 -12.66 -80.21
C LEU A 214 -14.05 -11.67 -80.04
N ALA A 215 -13.76 -10.42 -79.70
CA ALA A 215 -14.49 -9.26 -80.22
C ALA A 215 -13.56 -8.03 -80.31
N SER A 216 -13.38 -7.54 -81.53
CA SER A 216 -12.67 -6.33 -81.90
C SER A 216 -13.42 -5.06 -81.49
N ARG A 217 -12.69 -4.03 -81.06
CA ARG A 217 -12.90 -2.64 -81.47
C ARG A 217 -11.69 -1.77 -81.14
#